data_AF-A0A941XGU9-F1
#
_entry.id   AF-A0A941XGU9-F1
#
_cell.length_a   1.000
_cell.length_b   1.000
_cell.length_c   1.000
_cell.angle_alpha   90.00
_cell.angle_beta   90.00
_cell.angle_gamma   90.00
#
_symmetry.space_group_name_H-M   'P 1'
#
loop_
_entity.id
_entity.type
_entity.pdbx_description
1 polymer ?
#
loop_
_entity_poly.entity_id
_entity_poly.type
_entity_poly.pdbx_seq_one_letter_code
_entity_poly.pdbx_strand_id
1 'polypeptide(L)'
;MEQRKIIHIDMDAFYASVEQRDHPEYRGKPVVVGRPSQRGIVAAASYEARKFGIHSAMSAQKARQLCPALIFVPSRMDVYKAVSAEIHKIFHEYTDVVEPLALDE
;
A
#
# COMPACT_ATOMS: atom_id res chain seq x y z
N MET A 1 -30.83 -21.25 -10.81
CA MET A 1 -30.02 -20.49 -9.84
C MET A 1 -29.77 -19.12 -10.44
N GLU A 2 -29.99 -18.06 -9.67
CA GLU A 2 -29.71 -16.70 -10.11
C GLU A 2 -28.19 -16.48 -10.21
N GLN A 3 -27.75 -15.75 -11.23
CA GLN A 3 -26.32 -15.50 -11.46
C GLN A 3 -25.79 -14.52 -10.42
N ARG A 4 -24.79 -14.96 -9.64
CA ARG A 4 -24.12 -14.10 -8.64
C ARG A 4 -23.27 -13.04 -9.31
N LYS A 5 -23.26 -11.83 -8.73
CA LYS A 5 -22.34 -10.75 -9.06
C LYS A 5 -21.39 -10.59 -7.89
N ILE A 6 -20.10 -10.85 -8.10
CA ILE A 6 -19.05 -10.75 -7.08
C ILE A 6 -18.12 -9.63 -7.52
N ILE A 7 -17.85 -8.70 -6.60
CA ILE A 7 -16.94 -7.58 -6.82
C ILE A 7 -15.75 -7.81 -5.90
N HIS A 8 -14.55 -7.72 -6.47
CA HIS A 8 -13.31 -7.69 -5.72
C HIS A 8 -12.77 -6.25 -5.77
N ILE A 9 -12.35 -5.74 -4.62
CA ILE A 9 -11.88 -4.36 -4.45
C ILE A 9 -10.50 -4.46 -3.81
N ASP A 10 -9.52 -3.75 -4.36
CA ASP A 10 -8.14 -3.70 -3.89
C ASP A 10 -7.69 -2.23 -3.95
N MET A 11 -7.09 -1.72 -2.88
CA MET A 11 -6.61 -0.34 -2.84
C MET A 11 -5.23 -0.18 -3.49
N ASP A 12 -5.17 0.72 -4.47
CA ASP A 12 -3.95 1.04 -5.19
C ASP A 12 -2.77 1.45 -4.28
N ALA A 13 -1.72 0.61 -4.27
CA ALA A 13 -0.48 0.84 -3.53
C ALA A 13 -0.71 1.27 -2.06
N PHE A 14 -1.67 0.62 -1.40
CA PHE A 14 -2.32 1.08 -0.17
C PHE A 14 -1.43 1.84 0.83
N TYR A 15 -0.41 1.20 1.40
CA TYR A 15 0.41 1.86 2.43
C TYR A 15 1.15 3.09 1.87
N ALA A 16 1.69 3.02 0.65
CA ALA A 16 2.39 4.15 0.04
C ALA A 16 1.41 5.30 -0.28
N SER A 17 0.19 4.98 -0.70
CA SER A 17 -0.87 5.95 -0.96
C SER A 17 -1.32 6.66 0.33
N VAL A 18 -1.44 5.94 1.45
CA VAL A 18 -1.70 6.54 2.77
C VAL A 18 -0.57 7.47 3.18
N GLU A 19 0.69 7.07 2.98
CA GLU A 19 1.84 7.94 3.29
C GLU A 19 1.88 9.21 2.43
N GLN A 20 1.60 9.11 1.13
CA GLN A 20 1.53 10.26 0.21
C GLN A 20 0.31 11.16 0.47
N ARG A 21 -0.80 10.61 0.98
CA ARG A 21 -1.96 11.39 1.42
C ARG A 21 -1.59 12.28 2.60
N ASP A 22 -0.99 11.68 3.63
CA ASP A 22 -0.70 12.32 4.92
C ASP A 22 0.55 13.22 4.88
N HIS A 23 1.49 12.94 3.96
CA HIS A 23 2.71 13.71 3.75
C HIS A 23 2.75 14.22 2.29
N PRO A 24 2.13 15.39 2.01
CA PRO A 24 2.05 15.92 0.65
C PRO A 24 3.39 16.10 -0.05
N GLU A 25 4.47 16.29 0.71
CA GLU A 25 5.84 16.39 0.20
C GLU A 25 6.36 15.09 -0.44
N TYR A 26 5.70 13.95 -0.22
CA TYR A 26 6.03 12.65 -0.83
C TYR A 26 5.32 12.41 -2.17
N ARG A 27 4.31 13.22 -2.52
CA ARG A 27 3.56 13.06 -3.77
C ARG A 27 4.46 13.29 -4.97
N GLY A 28 4.34 12.44 -5.99
CA GLY A 28 5.17 12.51 -7.19
C GLY A 28 6.63 12.05 -6.99
N LYS A 29 6.98 11.52 -5.81
CA LYS A 29 8.33 11.02 -5.49
C LYS A 29 8.32 9.50 -5.32
N PRO A 30 9.44 8.81 -5.61
CA PRO A 30 9.56 7.38 -5.38
C PRO A 30 9.57 7.08 -3.88
N VAL A 31 8.50 6.48 -3.39
CA VAL A 31 8.28 6.20 -1.96
C VAL A 31 8.07 4.71 -1.75
N VAL A 32 8.69 4.18 -0.70
CA VAL A 32 8.44 2.82 -0.22
C VAL A 32 8.17 2.82 1.27
N VAL A 33 7.22 1.99 1.67
CA VAL A 33 7.01 1.64 3.08
C VAL A 33 7.86 0.42 3.39
N GLY A 34 8.69 0.49 4.41
CA GLY A 34 9.59 -0.60 4.77
C GLY A 34 10.72 -0.17 5.71
N ARG A 35 11.58 -1.10 6.08
CA ARG A 35 12.76 -0.79 6.91
C ARG A 35 14.00 -0.61 6.02
N PRO A 36 14.74 0.51 6.15
CA PRO A 36 15.98 0.73 5.41
C PRO A 36 17.18 -0.02 6.02
N SER A 37 17.03 -1.31 6.33
CA SER A 37 18.09 -2.15 6.90
C SER A 37 18.62 -3.18 5.90
N GLN A 38 19.80 -3.77 6.16
CA GLN A 38 20.38 -4.81 5.28
C GLN A 38 19.46 -6.03 5.10
N ARG A 39 18.63 -6.34 6.10
CA ARG A 39 17.63 -7.42 6.04
C ARG A 39 16.20 -6.89 5.84
N GLY A 40 16.08 -5.60 5.50
CA GLY A 40 14.79 -4.96 5.28
C GLY A 40 14.17 -5.34 3.95
N ILE A 41 12.85 -5.33 3.90
CA ILE A 41 12.06 -5.53 2.68
C ILE A 41 11.16 -4.32 2.43
N VAL A 42 10.79 -4.13 1.17
CA VAL A 42 9.75 -3.22 0.73
C VAL A 42 8.39 -3.86 1.03
N ALA A 43 7.61 -3.26 1.93
CA ALA A 43 6.24 -3.69 2.23
C ALA A 43 5.25 -3.19 1.17
N ALA A 44 5.40 -1.94 0.75
CA ALA A 44 4.64 -1.35 -0.36
C ALA A 44 5.51 -0.35 -1.12
N ALA A 45 5.24 -0.19 -2.41
CA ALA A 45 5.93 0.75 -3.29
C ALA A 45 4.92 1.62 -4.04
N SER A 46 5.17 2.93 -4.04
CA SER A 46 4.39 3.90 -4.82
C SER A 46 4.57 3.65 -6.32
N TYR A 47 3.65 4.15 -7.15
CA TYR A 47 3.78 4.03 -8.61
C TYR A 47 5.07 4.68 -9.13
N GLU A 48 5.52 5.78 -8.53
CA GLU A 48 6.79 6.42 -8.90
C GLU A 48 7.99 5.53 -8.59
N ALA A 49 7.98 4.79 -7.47
CA ALA A 49 9.01 3.80 -7.18
C ALA A 49 8.96 2.61 -8.14
N ARG A 50 7.75 2.15 -8.50
CA ARG A 50 7.55 1.03 -9.45
C ARG A 50 8.14 1.31 -10.83
N LYS A 51 8.24 2.57 -11.26
CA LYS A 51 8.91 2.96 -12.52
C LYS A 51 10.40 2.56 -12.57
N PHE A 52 11.04 2.39 -11.40
CA PHE A 52 12.43 1.92 -11.29
C PHE A 52 12.52 0.38 -11.14
N GLY A 53 11.41 -0.34 -11.32
CA GLY A 53 11.32 -1.78 -11.12
C GLY A 53 11.18 -2.21 -9.65
N ILE A 54 10.96 -1.27 -8.72
CA ILE A 54 10.80 -1.57 -7.29
C ILE A 54 9.38 -2.11 -7.02
N HIS A 55 9.27 -3.20 -6.29
CA HIS A 55 8.00 -3.84 -5.95
C HIS A 55 8.00 -4.37 -4.51
N SER A 56 6.83 -4.74 -4.00
CA SER A 56 6.68 -5.37 -2.69
C SER A 56 7.51 -6.67 -2.59
N ALA A 57 7.92 -7.02 -1.38
CA ALA A 57 8.85 -8.10 -1.05
C ALA A 57 10.27 -7.96 -1.62
N MET A 58 10.60 -6.89 -2.36
CA MET A 58 11.97 -6.60 -2.78
C MET A 58 12.87 -6.27 -1.57
N SER A 59 14.13 -6.71 -1.59
CA SER A 59 15.14 -6.30 -0.63
C SER A 59 15.33 -4.77 -0.63
N ALA A 60 15.34 -4.16 0.55
CA ALA A 60 15.57 -2.72 0.72
C ALA A 60 16.93 -2.27 0.15
N GLN A 61 17.96 -3.12 0.22
CA GLN A 61 19.27 -2.83 -0.39
C GLN A 61 19.16 -2.74 -1.91
N LYS A 62 18.46 -3.70 -2.53
CA LYS A 62 18.27 -3.70 -3.99
C LYS A 62 17.42 -2.51 -4.44
N ALA A 63 16.37 -2.18 -3.71
CA ALA A 63 15.53 -1.03 -3.99
C ALA A 63 16.33 0.30 -3.98
N ARG A 64 17.23 0.49 -3.00
CA ARG A 64 18.15 1.64 -2.96
C ARG A 64 19.13 1.69 -4.13
N GLN A 65 19.62 0.53 -4.58
CA GLN A 65 20.51 0.47 -5.75
C GLN A 65 19.76 0.87 -7.04
N LEU A 66 18.49 0.47 -7.17
CA LEU A 66 17.65 0.81 -8.33
C LEU A 66 17.26 2.29 -8.36
N CYS A 67 17.05 2.89 -7.20
CA CYS A 67 16.70 4.30 -7.08
C CYS A 67 17.44 4.92 -5.88
N PRO A 68 18.56 5.64 -6.10
CA PRO A 68 19.29 6.31 -5.02
C PRO A 68 18.49 7.41 -4.31
N ALA A 69 17.51 8.00 -5.00
CA ALA A 69 16.61 9.02 -4.45
C ALA A 69 15.37 8.44 -3.73
N LEU A 70 15.32 7.12 -3.51
CA LEU A 70 14.18 6.42 -2.93
C LEU A 70 13.93 6.85 -1.47
N ILE A 71 12.70 7.26 -1.19
CA ILE A 71 12.26 7.65 0.15
C ILE A 71 11.75 6.41 0.87
N PHE A 72 12.39 6.05 1.98
CA PHE A 72 11.91 5.00 2.89
C PHE A 72 11.10 5.62 4.01
N VAL A 73 9.86 5.14 4.18
CA VAL A 73 8.97 5.53 5.27
C VAL A 73 8.75 4.34 6.19
N PRO A 74 8.85 4.51 7.52
CA PRO A 74 8.52 3.45 8.46
C PRO A 74 7.01 3.12 8.39
N SER A 75 6.67 1.84 8.56
CA SER A 75 5.27 1.42 8.57
C SER A 75 4.52 2.01 9.77
N ARG A 76 3.36 2.62 9.50
CA ARG A 76 2.39 3.14 10.48
C ARG A 76 1.16 2.22 10.54
N MET A 77 1.35 0.95 10.91
CA MET A 77 0.29 -0.08 10.86
C MET A 77 -1.02 0.31 11.53
N ASP A 78 -0.99 1.05 12.63
CA ASP A 78 -2.21 1.48 13.32
C ASP A 78 -3.04 2.46 12.47
N VAL A 79 -2.36 3.33 11.71
CA VAL A 79 -3.00 4.24 10.74
C VAL A 79 -3.60 3.44 9.58
N TYR A 80 -2.87 2.46 9.05
CA TYR A 80 -3.34 1.65 7.93
C TYR A 80 -4.59 0.84 8.30
N LYS A 81 -4.64 0.29 9.52
CA LYS A 81 -5.82 -0.38 10.08
C LYS A 81 -7.01 0.56 10.23
N ALA A 82 -6.78 1.79 10.69
CA ALA A 82 -7.84 2.78 10.82
C ALA A 82 -8.45 3.15 9.44
N VAL A 83 -7.60 3.39 8.44
CA VAL A 83 -8.06 3.67 7.07
C VAL A 83 -8.78 2.46 6.46
N SER A 84 -8.29 1.25 6.68
CA SER A 84 -8.97 0.01 6.29
C SER A 84 -10.38 -0.07 6.89
N ALA A 85 -10.53 0.20 8.20
CA ALA A 85 -11.84 0.20 8.85
C ALA A 85 -12.79 1.25 8.26
N GLU A 86 -12.29 2.43 7.89
CA GLU A 86 -13.07 3.46 7.20
C GLU A 86 -13.57 2.98 5.82
N ILE A 87 -12.71 2.31 5.05
CA ILE A 87 -13.04 1.75 3.73
C ILE A 87 -14.07 0.61 3.85
N HIS A 88 -13.87 -0.33 4.77
CA HIS A 88 -14.81 -1.45 4.97
C HIS A 88 -16.17 -0.96 5.47
N LYS A 89 -16.22 0.14 6.24
CA LYS A 89 -17.49 0.78 6.59
C LYS A 89 -18.26 1.22 5.34
N ILE A 90 -17.57 1.78 4.33
CA ILE A 90 -18.19 2.16 3.06
C ILE A 90 -18.72 0.91 2.34
N PHE A 91 -17.99 -0.21 2.32
CA PHE A 91 -18.49 -1.46 1.71
C PHE A 91 -19.81 -1.92 2.34
N HIS A 92 -19.91 -1.82 3.67
CA HIS A 92 -21.12 -2.15 4.42
C HIS A 92 -22.30 -1.18 4.20
N GLU A 93 -22.10 -0.04 3.55
CA GLU A 93 -23.21 0.81 3.09
C GLU A 93 -23.91 0.21 1.85
N TYR A 94 -23.27 -0.71 1.12
CA TYR A 94 -23.80 -1.32 -0.11
C TYR A 94 -24.27 -2.77 0.06
N THR A 95 -23.68 -3.53 0.97
CA THR A 95 -24.02 -4.94 1.20
C THR A 95 -23.56 -5.42 2.58
N ASP A 96 -24.34 -6.28 3.22
CA ASP A 96 -23.94 -6.96 4.46
C ASP A 96 -22.96 -8.12 4.20
N VAL A 97 -22.88 -8.59 2.95
CA VAL A 97 -22.01 -9.69 2.54
C VAL A 97 -20.67 -9.14 2.08
N VAL A 98 -19.73 -9.03 3.02
CA VAL A 98 -18.33 -8.60 2.79
C VAL A 98 -17.41 -9.65 3.41
N GLU A 99 -16.40 -10.10 2.65
CA GLU A 99 -15.39 -11.07 3.10
C GLU A 99 -13.99 -10.44 2.96
N PRO A 100 -13.41 -9.89 4.05
CA PRO A 100 -12.08 -9.29 4.03
C PRO A 100 -10.98 -10.33 3.79
N LEU A 101 -10.03 -10.03 2.89
CA LEU A 101 -8.85 -10.86 2.65
C LEU A 101 -7.59 -10.23 3.27
N ALA A 102 -7.49 -8.90 3.21
CA ALA A 102 -6.35 -8.12 3.69
C ALA A 102 -6.81 -6.82 4.35
N LEU A 103 -5.90 -5.85 4.55
CA LEU A 103 -6.30 -4.52 5.05
C LEU A 103 -6.88 -3.64 3.93
N ASP A 104 -6.44 -3.86 2.70
CA ASP A 104 -6.84 -3.13 1.49
C ASP A 104 -7.83 -3.88 0.59
N GLU A 105 -8.24 -5.08 1.00
CA GLU A 105 -9.08 -6.00 0.24
C GLU A 105 -10.24 -6.57 1.08
#